data_AF-A0A199V340-F1
#
_entry.id   AF-A0A199V340-F1
#
_cell.length_a   1.000
_cell.length_b   1.000
_cell.length_c   1.000
_cell.angle_alpha   90.00
_cell.angle_beta   90.00
_cell.angle_gamma   90.00
#
_symmetry.space_group_name_H-M   'P 1'
#
loop_
_entity.id
_entity.type
_entity.pdbx_description
1 polymer ?
#
loop_
_entity_poly.entity_id
_entity_poly.type
_entity_poly.pdbx_seq_one_letter_code
_entity_poly.pdbx_strand_id
1 'polypeptide(L)'
;MGHSTTIWDQKSEFEVIKDWNNIDQVVLRSPRGASARVSLHGGQVISWRNERGEELLFTSSKAILKPPKAMRGGISIYFPQEQMWSIDNEPHPRRPTTAMENFEFRLRVSLAMDGNLTMLLICLSHVPVVSDISEVRIEGLETLDYLDNLCQRERFTEQGDAITFESEVDRVYLGSPNIVAVLDHEKKRTFVIRKEGLPDVVVWNPWERKSKTMVDFGDEEYKQTLCVDGALIERPVNLKPGEEWTAKLELSAIPSTYC
;
A
#
# COMPACT_ATOMS: atom_id res chain seq x y z
N MET A 1 -12.24 46.57 32.41
CA MET A 1 -11.35 46.27 31.28
C MET A 1 -11.29 44.77 31.17
N GLY A 2 -12.05 44.19 30.24
CA GLY A 2 -12.14 42.75 30.05
C GLY A 2 -10.99 42.25 29.20
N HIS A 3 -10.13 41.40 29.77
CA HIS A 3 -9.24 40.57 28.98
C HIS A 3 -10.06 39.41 28.43
N SER A 4 -10.43 39.51 27.16
CA SER A 4 -10.93 38.38 26.38
C SER A 4 -9.74 37.50 26.05
N THR A 5 -9.50 36.48 26.88
CA THR A 5 -8.59 35.40 26.52
C THR A 5 -9.24 34.62 25.39
N THR A 6 -8.70 34.74 24.18
CA THR A 6 -9.12 33.94 23.03
C THR A 6 -8.87 32.47 23.38
N ILE A 7 -9.96 31.75 23.62
CA ILE A 7 -9.97 30.28 23.69
C ILE A 7 -9.58 29.81 22.29
N TRP A 8 -8.40 29.20 22.18
CA TRP A 8 -7.97 28.50 20.97
C TRP A 8 -8.87 27.28 20.79
N ASP A 9 -9.80 27.37 19.85
CA ASP A 9 -10.68 26.25 19.53
C ASP A 9 -9.90 25.26 18.65
N GLN A 10 -9.78 24.03 19.17
CA GLN A 10 -8.99 22.93 18.63
C GLN A 10 -9.72 22.37 17.40
N LYS A 11 -9.61 23.08 16.28
CA LYS A 11 -10.21 22.70 14.99
C LYS A 11 -9.70 21.33 14.57
N SER A 12 -10.64 20.42 14.30
CA SER A 12 -10.45 19.00 14.00
C SER A 12 -9.16 18.65 13.24
N GLU A 13 -8.41 17.65 13.72
CA GLU A 13 -7.18 17.12 13.10
C GLU A 13 -7.39 16.49 11.71
N PHE A 14 -8.65 16.44 11.26
CA PHE A 14 -9.06 15.93 9.97
C PHE A 14 -10.27 16.69 9.43
N GLU A 15 -10.46 16.62 8.12
CA GLU A 15 -11.59 17.18 7.37
C GLU A 15 -12.25 16.05 6.57
N VAL A 16 -13.58 16.01 6.48
CA VAL A 16 -14.29 15.11 5.57
C VAL A 16 -14.73 15.89 4.35
N ILE A 17 -14.26 15.48 3.17
CA ILE A 17 -14.61 16.08 1.88
C ILE A 17 -15.33 15.05 1.00
N LYS A 18 -16.03 15.51 -0.03
CA LYS A 18 -16.54 14.65 -1.09
C LYS A 18 -15.71 14.83 -2.35
N ASP A 19 -15.43 13.74 -3.05
CA ASP A 19 -14.88 13.83 -4.40
C ASP A 19 -15.96 14.13 -5.45
N TRP A 20 -15.53 14.22 -6.70
CA TRP A 20 -16.41 14.49 -7.84
C TRP A 20 -17.45 13.37 -8.10
N ASN A 21 -17.28 12.19 -7.51
CA ASN A 21 -18.25 11.09 -7.52
C ASN A 21 -19.12 11.05 -6.24
N ASN A 22 -19.05 12.09 -5.40
CA ASN A 22 -19.73 12.19 -4.10
C ASN A 22 -19.30 11.17 -3.05
N ILE A 23 -18.13 10.54 -3.23
CA ILE A 23 -17.56 9.61 -2.25
C ILE A 23 -16.88 10.41 -1.15
N ASP A 24 -17.20 10.08 0.11
CA ASP A 24 -16.60 10.71 1.27
C ASP A 24 -15.12 10.31 1.41
N GLN A 25 -14.28 11.30 1.71
CA GLN A 25 -12.85 11.15 1.94
C GLN A 25 -12.48 11.85 3.23
N VAL A 26 -11.63 11.22 4.04
CA VAL A 26 -11.00 11.84 5.21
C VAL A 26 -9.66 12.42 4.78
N VAL A 27 -9.45 13.69 5.06
CA VAL A 27 -8.20 14.42 4.82
C VAL A 27 -7.52 14.64 6.16
N LEU A 28 -6.33 14.07 6.33
CA LEU A 28 -5.45 14.29 7.47
C LEU A 28 -4.42 15.36 7.09
N ARG A 29 -4.14 16.31 7.98
CA ARG A 29 -3.11 17.33 7.79
C ARG A 29 -2.23 17.45 9.02
N SER A 30 -0.92 17.37 8.82
CA SER A 30 0.07 17.71 9.83
C SER A 30 0.24 19.23 9.90
N PRO A 31 0.49 19.81 11.10
CA PRO A 31 0.86 21.22 11.25
C PRO A 31 2.08 21.63 10.40
N ARG A 32 2.95 20.68 10.05
CA ARG A 32 4.15 20.91 9.23
C ARG A 32 3.90 20.83 7.71
N GLY A 33 2.67 20.59 7.28
CA GLY A 33 2.27 20.63 5.87
C GLY A 33 2.14 19.26 5.18
N ALA A 34 2.56 18.17 5.82
CA ALA A 34 2.29 16.82 5.32
C ALA A 34 0.77 16.54 5.34
N SER A 35 0.29 15.69 4.44
CA SER A 35 -1.13 15.35 4.38
C SER A 35 -1.36 13.93 3.88
N ALA A 36 -2.49 13.34 4.26
CA ALA A 36 -2.94 12.07 3.71
C ALA A 36 -4.44 12.15 3.40
N ARG A 37 -4.89 11.42 2.38
CA ARG A 37 -6.31 11.28 2.06
C ARG A 37 -6.71 9.82 2.05
N VAL A 38 -7.81 9.53 2.73
CA VAL A 38 -8.39 8.19 2.85
C VAL A 38 -9.78 8.21 2.26
N SER A 39 -10.05 7.40 1.25
CA SER A 39 -11.39 7.17 0.74
C SER A 39 -12.18 6.32 1.73
N LEU A 40 -13.39 6.74 2.10
CA LEU A 40 -14.28 5.91 2.90
C LEU A 40 -14.83 4.73 2.07
N HIS A 41 -14.72 4.78 0.74
CA HIS A 41 -14.90 3.60 -0.08
C HIS A 41 -13.66 2.70 0.03
N GLY A 42 -13.83 1.53 0.66
CA GLY A 42 -12.78 0.52 0.82
C GLY A 42 -11.71 0.86 1.86
N GLY A 43 -11.80 2.01 2.55
CA GLY A 43 -10.78 2.46 3.51
C GLY A 43 -9.41 2.72 2.87
N GLN A 44 -9.39 2.99 1.56
CA GLN A 44 -8.17 3.07 0.77
C GLN A 44 -7.46 4.42 1.00
N VAL A 45 -6.16 4.40 1.30
CA VAL A 45 -5.35 5.63 1.27
C VAL A 45 -5.08 5.96 -0.19
N ILE A 46 -5.46 7.14 -0.66
CA ILE A 46 -5.39 7.50 -2.09
C ILE A 46 -4.39 8.62 -2.37
N SER A 47 -3.79 9.18 -1.31
CA SER A 47 -2.75 10.21 -1.42
C SER A 47 -2.03 10.33 -0.08
N TRP A 48 -0.72 10.49 -0.14
CA TRP A 48 0.15 10.80 0.97
C TRP A 48 1.22 11.76 0.48
N ARG A 49 1.23 12.97 1.05
CA ARG A 49 2.16 14.03 0.68
C ARG A 49 3.06 14.38 1.84
N ASN A 50 4.34 14.58 1.54
CA ASN A 50 5.29 15.08 2.53
C ASN A 50 5.08 16.57 2.83
N GLU A 51 5.88 17.12 3.75
CA GLU A 51 5.83 18.54 4.16
C GLU A 51 6.10 19.53 3.02
N ARG A 52 6.73 19.07 1.93
CA ARG A 52 7.00 19.88 0.74
C ARG A 52 5.87 19.80 -0.29
N GLY A 53 4.82 19.02 -0.01
CA GLY A 53 3.69 18.78 -0.92
C GLY A 53 3.97 17.76 -2.01
N GLU A 54 5.10 17.05 -1.98
CA GLU A 54 5.41 15.98 -2.94
C GLU A 54 4.52 14.76 -2.67
N GLU A 55 3.89 14.22 -3.71
CA GLU A 55 3.11 12.99 -3.64
C GLU A 55 4.03 11.77 -3.54
N LEU A 56 3.76 10.92 -2.56
CA LEU A 56 4.53 9.73 -2.23
C LEU A 56 3.84 8.44 -2.68
N LEU A 57 2.52 8.47 -2.90
CA LEU A 57 1.75 7.32 -3.36
C LEU A 57 1.36 7.45 -4.83
N PHE A 58 1.64 6.41 -5.60
CA PHE A 58 1.24 6.33 -6.99
C PHE A 58 -0.27 6.12 -7.06
N THR A 59 -0.94 6.91 -7.90
CA THR A 59 -2.34 6.67 -8.30
C THR A 59 -2.39 6.77 -9.81
N SER A 60 -2.95 5.77 -10.47
CA SER A 60 -3.03 5.77 -11.93
C SER A 60 -3.86 6.95 -12.43
N SER A 61 -3.41 7.58 -13.51
CA SER A 61 -4.18 8.59 -14.25
C SER A 61 -5.46 8.02 -14.88
N LYS A 62 -5.52 6.70 -15.11
CA LYS A 62 -6.70 5.96 -15.58
C LYS A 62 -7.51 5.32 -14.44
N ALA A 63 -7.20 5.62 -13.18
CA ALA A 63 -7.88 5.02 -12.05
C ALA A 63 -9.39 5.30 -12.10
N ILE A 64 -10.19 4.23 -11.99
CA ILE A 64 -11.65 4.32 -11.97
C ILE A 64 -12.08 4.59 -10.53
N LEU A 65 -12.50 5.82 -10.24
CA LEU A 65 -13.00 6.28 -8.93
C LEU A 65 -14.49 5.94 -8.71
N LYS A 66 -14.95 4.76 -9.13
CA LYS A 66 -16.37 4.38 -9.04
C LYS A 66 -16.55 3.03 -8.34
N PRO A 67 -17.30 2.98 -7.23
CA PRO A 67 -17.73 1.73 -6.61
C PRO A 67 -18.40 0.80 -7.63
N PRO A 68 -18.22 -0.53 -7.50
CA PRO A 68 -17.54 -1.25 -6.42
C PRO A 68 -16.03 -1.44 -6.62
N LYS A 69 -15.43 -0.87 -7.67
CA LYS A 69 -14.04 -1.13 -8.02
C LYS A 69 -13.10 -0.27 -7.18
N ALA A 70 -12.10 -0.91 -6.53
CA ALA A 70 -11.02 -0.20 -5.85
C ALA A 70 -10.22 0.66 -6.84
N MET A 71 -9.68 1.78 -6.36
CA MET A 71 -8.86 2.63 -7.21
C MET A 71 -7.51 1.97 -7.49
N ARG A 72 -7.00 2.14 -8.71
CA ARG A 72 -5.67 1.66 -9.07
C ARG A 72 -4.59 2.58 -8.49
N GLY A 73 -3.93 2.11 -7.43
CA GLY A 73 -2.86 2.80 -6.72
C GLY A 73 -3.19 3.07 -5.26
N GLY A 74 -2.43 3.95 -4.61
CA GLY A 74 -2.59 4.29 -3.20
C GLY A 74 -2.17 3.15 -2.28
N ILE A 75 -2.89 2.99 -1.18
CA ILE A 75 -2.79 1.86 -0.28
C ILE A 75 -4.15 1.19 -0.11
N SER A 76 -4.32 0.06 -0.79
CA SER A 76 -5.56 -0.73 -0.80
C SER A 76 -5.55 -1.82 0.25
N ILE A 77 -6.74 -2.11 0.78
CA ILE A 77 -6.99 -3.16 1.75
C ILE A 77 -7.48 -4.41 1.03
N TYR A 78 -6.79 -5.54 1.22
CA TYR A 78 -7.20 -6.83 0.67
C TYR A 78 -7.67 -7.76 1.78
N PHE A 79 -8.99 -7.93 1.92
CA PHE A 79 -9.61 -8.80 2.93
C PHE A 79 -11.09 -9.10 2.58
N PRO A 80 -11.65 -10.30 2.86
CA PRO A 80 -10.98 -11.55 3.27
C PRO A 80 -10.23 -12.19 2.10
N GLN A 81 -9.32 -13.11 2.41
CA GLN A 81 -8.49 -13.85 1.45
C GLN A 81 -9.29 -14.90 0.63
N GLU A 82 -10.51 -14.60 0.18
CA GLU A 82 -11.29 -15.55 -0.64
C GLU A 82 -10.97 -15.46 -2.14
N GLN A 83 -10.38 -14.36 -2.61
CA GLN A 83 -9.94 -14.20 -4.00
C GLN A 83 -8.67 -13.37 -4.08
N MET A 84 -7.53 -14.00 -3.81
CA MET A 84 -6.25 -13.45 -4.27
C MET A 84 -5.98 -14.02 -5.68
N TRP A 85 -5.96 -13.13 -6.67
CA TRP A 85 -5.30 -13.21 -8.00
C TRP A 85 -5.82 -14.08 -9.17
N SER A 86 -7.08 -14.54 -9.25
CA SER A 86 -7.60 -14.91 -10.59
C SER A 86 -7.95 -13.64 -11.39
N ILE A 87 -7.07 -13.23 -12.31
CA ILE A 87 -7.47 -12.45 -13.49
C ILE A 87 -8.22 -13.43 -14.42
N ASP A 88 -9.39 -13.89 -13.99
CA ASP A 88 -10.27 -14.68 -14.82
C ASP A 88 -11.31 -13.77 -15.48
N ASN A 89 -11.25 -13.73 -16.80
CA ASN A 89 -12.22 -13.16 -17.72
C ASN A 89 -13.52 -13.97 -17.76
N GLU A 90 -14.17 -14.28 -16.62
CA GLU A 90 -15.47 -14.97 -16.64
C GLU A 90 -16.43 -14.41 -15.59
N PRO A 91 -17.68 -14.10 -15.96
CA PRO A 91 -18.70 -13.69 -15.01
C PRO A 91 -19.25 -14.96 -14.35
N HIS A 92 -19.16 -15.09 -13.01
CA HIS A 92 -20.19 -15.63 -12.11
C HIS A 92 -19.57 -16.06 -10.75
N PRO A 93 -20.06 -15.53 -9.61
CA PRO A 93 -19.77 -16.13 -8.32
C PRO A 93 -20.76 -17.28 -8.02
N ARG A 94 -20.24 -18.49 -7.82
CA ARG A 94 -20.95 -19.53 -7.05
C ARG A 94 -20.95 -19.10 -5.58
N ARG A 95 -22.14 -18.95 -4.99
CA ARG A 95 -22.32 -18.60 -3.58
C ARG A 95 -21.77 -19.69 -2.66
N PRO A 96 -20.92 -19.39 -1.67
CA PRO A 96 -20.71 -20.28 -0.53
C PRO A 96 -21.90 -20.15 0.43
N THR A 97 -22.61 -21.25 0.66
CA THR A 97 -23.50 -21.44 1.81
C THR A 97 -22.68 -21.89 3.00
N THR A 98 -22.12 -20.96 3.78
CA THR A 98 -21.69 -21.19 5.18
C THR A 98 -21.73 -19.85 5.94
N ALA A 99 -21.87 -19.92 7.27
CA ALA A 99 -22.40 -18.88 8.14
C ALA A 99 -21.73 -17.49 8.01
N MET A 100 -22.56 -16.44 8.10
CA MET A 100 -22.14 -15.04 8.13
C MET A 100 -21.52 -14.74 9.49
N GLU A 101 -20.22 -15.00 9.63
CA GLU A 101 -19.44 -14.50 10.76
C GLU A 101 -19.25 -12.98 10.58
N ASN A 102 -19.65 -12.20 11.58
CA ASN A 102 -19.45 -10.75 11.57
C ASN A 102 -17.98 -10.45 11.89
N PHE A 103 -17.23 -9.97 10.91
CA PHE A 103 -15.89 -9.43 11.13
C PHE A 103 -15.96 -7.90 11.26
N GLU A 104 -15.34 -7.35 12.31
CA GLU A 104 -15.16 -5.91 12.47
C GLU A 104 -13.72 -5.54 12.07
N PHE A 105 -13.59 -4.62 11.11
CA PHE A 105 -12.29 -4.07 10.72
C PHE A 105 -12.13 -2.67 11.30
N ARG A 106 -11.02 -2.45 12.00
CA ARG A 106 -10.62 -1.12 12.44
C ARG A 106 -9.35 -0.72 11.72
N LEU A 107 -9.53 0.04 10.64
CA LEU A 107 -8.41 0.78 10.06
C LEU A 107 -8.14 2.00 10.95
N ARG A 108 -6.99 1.99 11.61
CA ARG A 108 -6.43 3.21 12.21
C ARG A 108 -5.33 3.70 11.28
N VAL A 109 -5.57 4.85 10.65
CA VAL A 109 -4.56 5.64 9.95
C VAL A 109 -4.10 6.75 10.86
N SER A 110 -2.79 6.92 11.02
CA SER A 110 -2.21 7.99 11.83
C SER A 110 -1.06 8.61 11.06
N LEU A 111 -1.07 9.93 10.94
CA LEU A 111 0.03 10.70 10.36
C LEU A 111 0.78 11.37 11.52
N ALA A 112 2.00 10.93 11.78
CA ALA A 112 2.82 11.47 12.86
C ALA A 112 3.32 12.89 12.54
N MET A 113 3.76 13.61 13.58
CA MET A 113 4.25 14.99 13.46
C MET A 113 5.49 15.11 12.55
N ASP A 114 6.24 14.03 12.38
CA ASP A 114 7.40 13.91 11.49
C ASP A 114 7.03 13.51 10.05
N GLY A 115 5.74 13.34 9.77
CA GLY A 115 5.21 12.98 8.44
C GLY A 115 5.11 11.47 8.18
N ASN A 116 5.46 10.62 9.15
CA ASN A 116 5.34 9.17 9.01
C ASN A 116 3.87 8.73 9.01
N LEU A 117 3.52 7.83 8.08
CA LEU A 117 2.19 7.24 7.99
C LEU A 117 2.19 5.87 8.66
N THR A 118 1.37 5.70 9.69
CA THR A 118 1.14 4.43 10.37
C THR A 118 -0.25 3.92 10.03
N MET A 119 -0.34 2.65 9.63
CA MET A 119 -1.59 1.95 9.39
C MET A 119 -1.61 0.62 10.14
N LEU A 120 -2.74 0.31 10.76
CA LEU A 120 -2.98 -0.98 11.42
C LEU A 120 -3.92 -1.80 10.54
N LEU A 121 -3.44 -2.85 9.84
CA LEU A 121 -4.33 -3.75 9.07
C LEU A 121 -3.68 -5.03 8.50
N ILE A 122 -4.55 -5.90 7.93
CA ILE A 122 -4.36 -7.32 7.63
C ILE A 122 -3.66 -7.63 6.29
N CYS A 123 -3.70 -6.75 5.30
CA CYS A 123 -2.90 -6.85 4.06
C CYS A 123 -2.99 -5.49 3.37
N LEU A 124 -1.85 -4.93 2.97
CA LEU A 124 -1.77 -3.57 2.45
C LEU A 124 -0.97 -3.56 1.16
N SER A 125 -1.61 -3.15 0.06
CA SER A 125 -0.87 -2.91 -1.17
C SER A 125 -0.37 -1.49 -1.25
N HIS A 126 0.87 -1.25 -0.85
CA HIS A 126 1.55 0.03 -0.90
C HIS A 126 2.24 0.22 -2.24
N VAL A 127 1.80 1.25 -2.96
CA VAL A 127 2.35 1.61 -4.27
C VAL A 127 3.10 2.95 -4.17
N PRO A 128 4.40 2.96 -3.81
CA PRO A 128 5.19 4.18 -3.87
C PRO A 128 5.22 4.71 -5.30
N VAL A 129 5.10 6.03 -5.46
CA VAL A 129 5.63 6.67 -6.67
C VAL A 129 7.13 6.44 -6.62
N VAL A 130 7.72 5.90 -7.67
CA VAL A 130 9.17 5.90 -7.87
C VAL A 130 9.53 6.82 -9.03
N SER A 131 10.79 7.27 -9.11
CA SER A 131 11.23 8.16 -10.18
C SER A 131 11.21 7.47 -11.55
N ASP A 132 11.93 6.34 -11.63
CA ASP A 132 12.04 5.40 -12.73
C ASP A 132 12.36 4.03 -12.11
N ILE A 133 11.59 3.01 -12.45
CA ILE A 133 11.73 1.65 -11.94
C ILE A 133 13.14 1.05 -12.19
N SER A 134 13.84 1.51 -13.22
CA SER A 134 15.22 1.10 -13.51
C SER A 134 16.27 1.68 -12.55
N GLU A 135 15.95 2.78 -11.85
CA GLU A 135 16.80 3.44 -10.85
C GLU A 135 16.42 3.05 -9.42
N VAL A 136 15.56 2.03 -9.27
CA VAL A 136 15.05 1.56 -7.99
C VAL A 136 15.60 0.19 -7.66
N ARG A 137 15.95 0.01 -6.38
CA ARG A 137 16.21 -1.32 -5.83
C ARG A 137 15.55 -1.53 -4.48
N ILE A 138 15.27 -2.78 -4.15
CA ILE A 138 14.78 -3.19 -2.84
C ILE A 138 15.89 -3.88 -2.07
N GLU A 139 16.07 -3.49 -0.81
CA GLU A 139 16.98 -4.12 0.15
C GLU A 139 16.17 -4.70 1.33
N GLY A 140 16.68 -5.78 1.93
CA GLY A 140 16.09 -6.50 3.07
C GLY A 140 15.34 -7.78 2.70
N LEU A 141 15.38 -8.21 1.44
CA LEU A 141 14.74 -9.45 0.96
C LEU A 141 15.75 -10.41 0.31
N GLU A 142 17.04 -10.12 0.41
CA GLU A 142 18.13 -10.94 -0.11
C GLU A 142 18.10 -12.32 0.55
N THR A 143 18.50 -13.36 -0.18
CA THR A 143 18.59 -14.76 0.31
C THR A 143 17.27 -15.41 0.74
N LEU A 144 16.15 -14.68 0.66
CA LEU A 144 14.84 -15.22 1.01
C LEU A 144 14.28 -16.12 -0.08
N ASP A 145 13.49 -17.09 0.34
CA ASP A 145 12.61 -17.80 -0.57
C ASP A 145 11.49 -16.88 -1.04
N TYR A 146 11.11 -17.00 -2.31
CA TYR A 146 9.91 -16.37 -2.85
C TYR A 146 9.09 -17.33 -3.70
N LEU A 147 7.77 -17.09 -3.76
CA LEU A 147 6.87 -17.70 -4.73
C LEU A 147 6.74 -16.76 -5.93
N ASP A 148 6.97 -17.27 -7.14
CA ASP A 148 6.82 -16.48 -8.37
C ASP A 148 5.46 -16.73 -9.01
N ASN A 149 4.57 -15.73 -8.99
CA ASN A 149 3.24 -15.84 -9.58
C ASN A 149 3.28 -15.96 -11.11
N LEU A 150 4.35 -15.51 -11.77
CA LEU A 150 4.55 -15.69 -13.22
C LEU A 150 4.95 -17.12 -13.58
N CYS A 151 5.48 -17.86 -12.60
CA CYS A 151 5.84 -19.28 -12.71
C CYS A 151 4.93 -20.18 -11.86
N GLN A 152 3.62 -19.91 -11.84
CA GLN A 152 2.62 -20.75 -11.15
C GLN A 152 2.90 -20.97 -9.66
N ARG A 153 3.45 -19.96 -8.97
CA ARG A 153 3.88 -20.02 -7.57
C ARG A 153 4.98 -21.03 -7.29
N GLU A 154 5.82 -21.33 -8.29
CA GLU A 154 7.05 -22.07 -8.06
C GLU A 154 7.95 -21.30 -7.07
N ARG A 155 8.67 -22.06 -6.24
CA ARG A 155 9.49 -21.53 -5.15
C ARG A 155 10.93 -21.41 -5.61
N PHE A 156 11.49 -20.22 -5.44
CA PHE A 156 12.88 -19.90 -5.74
C PHE A 156 13.53 -19.23 -4.52
N THR A 157 14.84 -19.02 -4.56
CA THR A 157 15.59 -18.28 -3.53
C THR A 157 16.30 -17.11 -4.18
N GLU A 158 16.11 -15.90 -3.65
CA GLU A 158 16.75 -14.68 -4.15
C GLU A 158 18.27 -14.76 -3.98
N GLN A 159 19.00 -14.48 -5.06
CA GLN A 159 20.47 -14.59 -5.11
C GLN A 159 21.15 -13.23 -5.23
N GLY A 160 20.41 -12.18 -5.61
CA GLY A 160 20.95 -10.83 -5.73
C GLY A 160 21.23 -10.17 -4.38
N ASP A 161 22.19 -9.26 -4.36
CA ASP A 161 22.46 -8.38 -3.21
C ASP A 161 21.36 -7.32 -3.00
N ALA A 162 20.49 -7.15 -4.00
CA ALA A 162 19.28 -6.34 -3.97
C ALA A 162 18.34 -6.77 -5.10
N ILE A 163 17.05 -6.46 -4.99
CA ILE A 163 16.08 -6.69 -6.08
C ILE A 163 16.11 -5.49 -7.01
N THR A 164 16.40 -5.74 -8.28
CA THR A 164 16.32 -4.79 -9.39
C THR A 164 15.28 -5.24 -10.42
N PHE A 165 14.91 -4.34 -11.33
CA PHE A 165 13.78 -4.55 -12.25
C PHE A 165 14.22 -4.39 -13.70
N GLU A 166 14.25 -5.51 -14.43
CA GLU A 166 14.51 -5.54 -15.88
C GLU A 166 13.34 -6.16 -16.67
N SER A 167 12.31 -6.63 -15.95
CA SER A 167 11.14 -7.30 -16.53
C SER A 167 9.95 -7.27 -15.55
N GLU A 168 8.84 -7.92 -15.92
CA GLU A 168 7.68 -8.10 -15.05
C GLU A 168 8.08 -8.87 -13.78
N VAL A 169 7.66 -8.37 -12.63
CA VAL A 169 7.88 -9.01 -11.33
C VAL A 169 6.54 -9.16 -10.64
N ASP A 170 6.25 -10.36 -10.15
CA ASP A 170 5.07 -10.69 -9.37
C ASP A 170 5.44 -11.78 -8.35
N ARG A 171 6.11 -11.38 -7.26
CA ARG A 171 6.77 -12.29 -6.31
C ARG A 171 6.25 -12.10 -4.90
N VAL A 172 6.17 -13.21 -4.15
CA VAL A 172 5.86 -13.22 -2.72
C VAL A 172 7.06 -13.74 -1.95
N TYR A 173 7.83 -12.85 -1.31
CA TYR A 173 8.95 -13.18 -0.44
C TYR A 173 8.44 -13.65 0.92
N LEU A 174 8.97 -14.77 1.39
CA LEU A 174 8.44 -15.52 2.53
C LEU A 174 9.28 -15.29 3.78
N GLY A 175 8.62 -15.07 4.92
CA GLY A 175 9.32 -14.95 6.21
C GLY A 175 10.33 -13.80 6.26
N SER A 176 10.00 -12.69 5.59
CA SER A 176 10.83 -11.50 5.45
C SER A 176 11.07 -10.76 6.78
N PRO A 177 12.21 -10.07 6.94
CA PRO A 177 12.47 -9.17 8.07
C PRO A 177 11.38 -8.10 8.25
N ASN A 178 11.28 -7.53 9.45
CA ASN A 178 10.28 -6.48 9.74
C ASN A 178 10.58 -5.13 9.08
N ILE A 179 11.70 -4.99 8.38
CA ILE A 179 12.10 -3.76 7.70
C ILE A 179 12.47 -4.12 6.27
N VAL A 180 11.87 -3.40 5.31
CA VAL A 180 12.23 -3.45 3.90
C VAL A 180 12.50 -2.02 3.43
N ALA A 181 13.53 -1.82 2.63
CA ALA A 181 13.91 -0.51 2.12
C ALA A 181 13.78 -0.49 0.59
N VAL A 182 13.11 0.54 0.06
CA VAL A 182 13.05 0.82 -1.38
C VAL A 182 13.87 2.06 -1.64
N LEU A 183 15.01 1.90 -2.30
CA LEU A 183 15.94 2.97 -2.60
C LEU A 183 15.63 3.50 -4.00
N ASP A 184 15.31 4.80 -4.07
CA ASP A 184 15.06 5.54 -5.31
C ASP A 184 16.27 6.48 -5.50
N HIS A 185 17.18 6.04 -6.37
CA HIS A 185 18.50 6.66 -6.54
C HIS A 185 18.41 8.05 -7.17
N GLU A 186 17.57 8.22 -8.20
CA GLU A 186 17.40 9.49 -8.91
C GLU A 186 16.84 10.58 -7.99
N LYS A 187 15.81 10.27 -7.18
CA LYS A 187 15.25 11.22 -6.21
C LYS A 187 16.03 11.29 -4.89
N LYS A 188 17.10 10.48 -4.73
CA LYS A 188 17.93 10.42 -3.52
C LYS A 188 17.09 10.22 -2.26
N ARG A 189 16.13 9.30 -2.33
CA ARG A 189 15.21 9.00 -1.22
C ARG A 189 15.09 7.50 -0.99
N THR A 190 14.76 7.14 0.23
CA THR A 190 14.48 5.76 0.63
C THR A 190 13.08 5.70 1.23
N PHE A 191 12.22 4.82 0.71
CA PHE A 191 11.02 4.41 1.42
C PHE A 191 11.37 3.29 2.37
N VAL A 192 11.15 3.49 3.66
CA VAL A 192 11.33 2.47 4.69
C VAL A 192 9.97 1.93 5.09
N ILE A 193 9.81 0.63 4.92
CA ILE A 193 8.59 -0.11 5.21
C ILE A 193 8.85 -0.93 6.45
N ARG A 194 8.19 -0.57 7.56
CA ARG A 194 8.23 -1.29 8.83
C ARG A 194 6.96 -2.08 9.00
N LYS A 195 7.06 -3.37 9.28
CA LYS A 195 5.92 -4.28 9.37
C LYS A 195 5.94 -5.10 10.65
N GLU A 196 4.77 -5.28 11.25
CA GLU A 196 4.52 -6.17 12.38
C GLU A 196 3.29 -7.02 12.07
N GLY A 197 3.32 -8.31 12.40
CA GLY A 197 2.25 -9.26 12.08
C GLY A 197 2.18 -9.69 10.61
N LEU A 198 2.92 -9.05 9.70
CA LEU A 198 2.94 -9.36 8.26
C LEU A 198 4.25 -10.06 7.90
N PRO A 199 4.32 -11.41 7.90
CA PRO A 199 5.58 -12.13 7.69
C PRO A 199 6.06 -12.10 6.23
N ASP A 200 5.16 -11.94 5.27
CA ASP A 200 5.47 -12.04 3.85
C ASP A 200 5.53 -10.65 3.20
N VAL A 201 6.22 -10.53 2.06
CA VAL A 201 6.29 -9.30 1.27
C VAL A 201 5.96 -9.59 -0.19
N VAL A 202 4.97 -8.89 -0.74
CA VAL A 202 4.69 -8.94 -2.17
C VAL A 202 5.47 -7.84 -2.86
N VAL A 203 6.16 -8.18 -3.94
CA VAL A 203 6.82 -7.23 -4.85
C VAL A 203 6.18 -7.37 -6.21
N TRP A 204 5.65 -6.27 -6.74
CA TRP A 204 4.96 -6.26 -8.02
C TRP A 204 5.29 -5.06 -8.89
N ASN A 205 5.63 -5.34 -10.14
CA ASN A 205 5.67 -4.37 -11.23
C ASN A 205 5.14 -5.04 -12.51
N PRO A 206 4.11 -4.47 -13.18
CA PRO A 206 3.46 -5.10 -14.33
C PRO A 206 4.30 -5.08 -15.61
N TRP A 207 5.33 -4.24 -15.68
CA TRP A 207 6.11 -3.99 -16.88
C TRP A 207 5.27 -3.60 -18.10
N GLU A 208 5.92 -3.49 -19.26
CA GLU A 208 5.31 -2.92 -20.46
C GLU A 208 4.07 -3.70 -20.96
N ARG A 209 4.18 -5.03 -21.07
CA ARG A 209 3.14 -5.85 -21.72
C ARG A 209 1.85 -5.87 -20.92
N LYS A 210 1.91 -6.08 -19.59
CA LYS A 210 0.71 -6.14 -18.73
C LYS A 210 0.12 -4.76 -18.51
N SER A 211 0.93 -3.70 -18.49
CA SER A 211 0.42 -2.33 -18.38
C SER A 211 -0.55 -1.97 -19.50
N LYS A 212 -0.22 -2.35 -20.74
CA LYS A 212 -1.08 -2.11 -21.93
C LYS A 212 -2.41 -2.87 -21.91
N THR A 213 -2.53 -3.94 -21.12
CA THR A 213 -3.78 -4.71 -21.03
C THR A 213 -4.70 -4.23 -19.91
N MET A 214 -4.19 -3.43 -18.97
CA MET A 214 -4.94 -2.94 -17.83
C MET A 214 -5.70 -1.64 -18.19
N VAL A 215 -7.02 -1.73 -18.28
CA VAL A 215 -7.88 -0.59 -18.66
C VAL A 215 -7.84 0.58 -17.65
N ASP A 216 -7.50 0.30 -16.40
CA ASP A 216 -7.42 1.26 -15.30
C ASP A 216 -5.98 1.65 -14.95
N PHE A 217 -5.03 1.38 -15.84
CA PHE A 217 -3.61 1.66 -15.69
C PHE A 217 -3.04 2.26 -16.99
N GLY A 218 -2.17 3.25 -16.87
CA GLY A 218 -1.52 3.89 -18.00
C GLY A 218 -0.41 3.01 -18.59
N ASP A 219 -0.29 3.00 -19.91
CA ASP A 219 0.59 2.08 -20.64
C ASP A 219 2.06 2.18 -20.21
N GLU A 220 2.51 3.38 -19.82
CA GLU A 220 3.87 3.69 -19.38
C GLU A 220 3.99 3.92 -17.86
N GLU A 221 2.89 3.78 -17.12
CA GLU A 221 2.87 4.06 -15.67
C GLU A 221 3.69 3.03 -14.86
N TYR A 222 4.00 1.86 -15.45
CA TYR A 222 4.88 0.86 -14.82
C TYR A 222 6.25 1.42 -14.47
N LYS A 223 6.71 2.43 -15.20
CA LYS A 223 8.00 3.08 -14.97
C LYS A 223 8.05 3.85 -13.66
N GLN A 224 6.91 4.29 -13.14
CA GLN A 224 6.84 5.17 -11.97
C GLN A 224 6.09 4.53 -10.81
N THR A 225 5.87 3.21 -10.89
CA THR A 225 5.18 2.44 -9.86
C THR A 225 6.00 1.23 -9.48
N LEU A 226 5.88 0.85 -8.23
CA LEU A 226 6.39 -0.40 -7.68
C LEU A 226 5.46 -0.72 -6.51
N CYS A 227 4.99 -1.95 -6.35
CA CYS A 227 4.33 -2.35 -5.10
C CYS A 227 5.30 -3.11 -4.21
N VAL A 228 5.35 -2.75 -2.93
CA VAL A 228 6.10 -3.48 -1.89
C VAL A 228 5.22 -3.56 -0.65
N ASP A 229 4.65 -4.75 -0.45
CA ASP A 229 3.44 -4.90 0.35
C ASP A 229 3.67 -5.88 1.49
N GLY A 230 3.45 -5.44 2.73
CA GLY A 230 3.40 -6.37 3.86
C GLY A 230 2.17 -7.26 3.77
N ALA A 231 2.37 -8.58 3.84
CA ALA A 231 1.33 -9.58 3.63
C ALA A 231 1.41 -10.74 4.64
N LEU A 232 0.32 -11.50 4.71
CA LEU A 232 0.18 -12.77 5.42
C LEU A 232 -0.38 -13.80 4.43
N ILE A 233 0.49 -14.51 3.70
CA ILE A 233 0.11 -15.34 2.56
C ILE A 233 0.40 -16.82 2.81
N GLU A 234 1.64 -17.15 3.16
CA GLU A 234 2.09 -18.55 3.25
C GLU A 234 1.44 -19.28 4.43
N ARG A 235 1.29 -18.56 5.54
CA ARG A 235 0.77 -19.10 6.80
C ARG A 235 -0.37 -18.23 7.31
N PRO A 236 -1.60 -18.43 6.83
CA PRO A 236 -2.74 -17.68 7.31
C PRO A 236 -2.98 -17.94 8.80
N VAL A 237 -3.49 -16.92 9.49
CA VAL A 237 -3.84 -17.00 10.91
C VAL A 237 -5.27 -17.49 11.02
N ASN A 238 -5.47 -18.56 11.81
CA ASN A 238 -6.80 -19.04 12.16
C ASN A 238 -7.19 -18.44 13.52
N LEU A 239 -8.28 -17.68 13.55
CA LEU A 239 -8.84 -17.08 14.75
C LEU A 239 -10.04 -17.88 15.26
N LYS A 240 -10.09 -18.15 16.56
CA LYS A 240 -11.30 -18.65 17.23
C LYS A 240 -12.23 -17.49 17.61
N PRO A 241 -13.53 -17.75 17.87
CA PRO A 241 -14.44 -16.73 18.36
C PRO A 241 -13.88 -16.00 19.59
N GLY A 242 -13.77 -14.67 19.50
CA GLY A 242 -13.22 -13.81 20.56
C GLY A 242 -11.70 -13.63 20.55
N GLU A 243 -10.97 -14.28 19.63
CA GLU A 243 -9.55 -14.00 19.41
C GLU A 243 -9.40 -12.81 18.45
N GLU A 244 -8.37 -12.01 18.70
CA GLU A 244 -8.00 -10.87 17.87
C GLU A 244 -6.61 -11.10 17.28
N TRP A 245 -6.41 -10.64 16.06
CA TRP A 245 -5.10 -10.52 15.46
C TRP A 245 -4.90 -9.13 14.91
N THR A 246 -3.67 -8.65 14.99
CA THR A 246 -3.29 -7.29 14.61
C THR A 246 -2.03 -7.33 13.77
N ALA A 247 -2.02 -6.53 12.72
CA ALA A 247 -0.85 -6.22 11.94
C ALA A 247 -0.69 -4.71 11.78
N LYS A 248 0.55 -4.28 11.58
CA LYS A 248 0.93 -2.87 11.51
C LYS A 248 1.89 -2.67 10.35
N LEU A 249 1.68 -1.61 9.60
CA LEU A 249 2.58 -1.11 8.57
C LEU A 249 2.87 0.36 8.86
N GLU A 250 4.16 0.69 8.92
CA GLU A 250 4.64 2.06 9.00
C GLU A 250 5.45 2.37 7.75
N LEU A 251 5.12 3.49 7.13
CA LEU A 251 5.76 3.98 5.92
C LEU A 251 6.46 5.30 6.22
N SER A 252 7.73 5.36 5.87
CA SER A 252 8.56 6.55 5.99
C SER A 252 9.25 6.85 4.67
N ALA A 253 9.27 8.11 4.24
CA ALA A 253 10.10 8.57 3.13
C ALA A 253 11.22 9.44 3.71
N ILE A 254 12.46 8.95 3.66
CA ILE A 254 13.63 9.64 4.21
C ILE A 254 14.65 9.99 3.11
N PRO A 255 15.44 11.06 3.25
CA PRO A 255 16.57 11.28 2.37
C PRO A 255 17.53 10.10 2.41
N SER A 256 17.99 9.64 1.24
CA SER A 256 19.04 8.63 1.16
C SER A 256 20.37 9.25 1.54
N THR A 257 21.00 8.75 2.61
CA THR A 257 22.38 9.09 2.95
C THR A 257 23.41 8.32 2.12
N TYR A 258 22.95 7.34 1.33
CA TYR A 258 23.74 6.52 0.43
C TYR A 258 23.50 6.97 -1.01
N CYS A 259 24.14 8.06 -1.43
CA CYS A 259 24.30 8.45 -2.83
C CYS A 259 25.73 8.96 -3.02
#